data_AF-A0A9D1WEM8-F1
#
_entry.id   AF-A0A9D1WEM8-F1
#
_cell.length_a   1.000
_cell.length_b   1.000
_cell.length_c   1.000
_cell.angle_alpha   90.00
_cell.angle_beta   90.00
_cell.angle_gamma   90.00
#
_symmetry.space_group_name_H-M   'P 1'
#
loop_
_entity.id
_entity.type
_entity.pdbx_description
1 polymer ?
#
loop_
_entity_poly.entity_id
_entity_poly.type
_entity_poly.pdbx_seq_one_letter_code
_entity_poly.pdbx_strand_id
1 'polypeptide(L)'
;MTNQAPQAPENQAAAQNQGVDVSYHEPNGTAQEMKAELIYGLNDRPPLKDTLFAALQHLLAIFVAIVTPPLIIAGALNFDLATTSFLVSMALFASGISTFIQCKRVGPIGCGLLCIQGTSFSFISPIIAAGATGGLSTIFGAVIAGSFVEMAVSRVLRFTRRIITPLVSGIVVTLIGLS
;
A
#
# COMPACT_ATOMS: atom_id res chain seq x y z
N MET A 1 -42.36 -67.81 -25.34
CA MET A 1 -41.98 -66.59 -26.08
C MET A 1 -42.98 -65.54 -25.63
N THR A 2 -42.68 -64.53 -24.82
CA THR A 2 -41.41 -63.87 -24.54
C THR A 2 -41.62 -63.09 -23.24
N ASN A 3 -40.62 -63.11 -22.35
CA ASN A 3 -40.60 -62.42 -21.06
C ASN A 3 -40.97 -60.93 -21.16
N GLN A 4 -41.92 -60.49 -20.32
CA GLN A 4 -42.08 -59.11 -19.91
C GLN A 4 -40.94 -58.75 -18.94
N ALA A 5 -40.09 -57.82 -19.35
CA ALA A 5 -39.13 -57.12 -18.50
C ALA A 5 -39.36 -55.60 -18.67
N PRO A 6 -39.08 -54.80 -17.63
CA PRO A 6 -39.86 -53.59 -17.32
C PRO A 6 -39.41 -52.35 -18.09
N GLN A 7 -40.38 -51.50 -18.43
CA GLN A 7 -40.17 -50.15 -18.92
C GLN A 7 -39.49 -49.31 -17.83
N ALA A 8 -38.30 -48.79 -18.11
CA ALA A 8 -37.59 -47.87 -17.23
C ALA A 8 -38.30 -46.49 -17.22
N PRO A 9 -38.48 -45.86 -16.05
CA PRO A 9 -39.29 -44.66 -15.90
C PRO A 9 -38.56 -43.39 -16.34
N GLU A 10 -39.22 -42.68 -17.25
CA GLU A 10 -39.56 -41.26 -17.17
C GLU A 10 -38.75 -40.38 -16.19
N ASN A 11 -37.90 -39.51 -16.77
CA ASN A 11 -37.48 -38.20 -16.30
C ASN A 11 -37.61 -37.91 -14.79
N GLN A 12 -36.62 -38.36 -14.02
CA GLN A 12 -36.25 -37.77 -12.73
C GLN A 12 -34.82 -37.20 -12.83
N ALA A 13 -34.72 -35.97 -13.30
CA ALA A 13 -33.53 -35.12 -13.14
C ALA A 13 -33.96 -33.75 -12.58
N ALA A 14 -34.82 -33.79 -11.56
CA ALA A 14 -35.11 -32.66 -10.67
C ALA A 14 -34.56 -33.00 -9.29
N ALA A 15 -33.23 -32.88 -9.12
CA ALA A 15 -32.60 -32.80 -7.82
C ALA A 15 -31.21 -32.16 -7.94
N GLN A 16 -31.01 -31.11 -7.14
CA GLN A 16 -29.71 -30.71 -6.59
C GLN A 16 -28.65 -30.22 -7.59
N ASN A 17 -28.77 -28.97 -8.02
CA ASN A 17 -27.58 -28.10 -8.02
C ASN A 17 -27.70 -27.19 -6.80
N GLN A 18 -27.01 -27.63 -5.75
CA GLN A 18 -26.76 -26.90 -4.52
C GLN A 18 -26.40 -25.46 -4.87
N GLY A 19 -27.20 -24.51 -4.35
CA GLY A 19 -26.65 -23.21 -4.05
C GLY A 19 -25.40 -23.45 -3.23
N VAL A 20 -24.27 -22.91 -3.69
CA VAL A 20 -23.14 -22.69 -2.80
C VAL A 20 -23.65 -21.68 -1.80
N ASP A 21 -24.23 -22.17 -0.71
CA ASP A 21 -24.40 -21.39 0.51
C ASP A 21 -22.98 -21.00 0.90
N VAL A 22 -22.58 -19.81 0.46
CA VAL A 22 -21.47 -19.08 1.07
C VAL A 22 -22.01 -18.71 2.44
N SER A 23 -21.95 -19.67 3.36
CA SER A 23 -22.13 -19.43 4.77
C SER A 23 -21.06 -18.43 5.16
N TYR A 24 -21.45 -17.17 5.20
CA TYR A 24 -20.75 -16.15 5.94
C TYR A 24 -20.64 -16.69 7.36
N HIS A 25 -19.46 -17.21 7.71
CA HIS A 25 -19.10 -17.35 9.10
C HIS A 25 -19.04 -15.92 9.62
N GLU A 26 -20.13 -15.45 10.23
CA GLU A 26 -20.05 -14.26 11.06
C GLU A 26 -18.90 -14.51 12.04
N PRO A 27 -17.88 -13.64 12.09
CA PRO A 27 -16.90 -13.71 13.15
C PRO A 27 -17.62 -13.25 14.42
N ASN A 28 -18.30 -14.19 15.09
CA ASN A 28 -18.78 -14.01 16.46
C ASN A 28 -17.61 -14.19 17.43
N GLY A 29 -16.52 -13.46 17.15
CA GLY A 29 -15.34 -13.39 17.99
C GLY A 29 -15.40 -12.10 18.76
N THR A 30 -15.63 -12.20 20.07
CA THR A 30 -15.47 -11.05 20.98
C THR A 30 -14.06 -10.47 20.83
N ALA A 31 -13.87 -9.17 21.09
CA ALA A 31 -12.57 -8.49 20.97
C ALA A 31 -11.39 -9.15 21.74
N GLN A 32 -11.67 -10.17 22.55
CA GLN A 32 -10.67 -11.03 23.19
C GLN A 32 -10.03 -12.05 22.25
N GLU A 33 -10.71 -12.57 21.22
CA GLU A 33 -10.12 -13.55 20.28
C GLU A 33 -9.12 -12.90 19.31
N MET A 34 -9.35 -11.66 18.89
CA MET A 34 -8.40 -10.91 18.04
C MET A 34 -7.06 -10.62 18.76
N LYS A 35 -7.05 -10.67 20.10
CA LYS A 35 -5.84 -10.60 20.93
C LYS A 35 -5.04 -11.92 20.92
N ALA A 36 -5.66 -13.03 20.53
CA ALA A 36 -5.06 -14.36 20.54
C ALA A 36 -4.28 -14.72 19.26
N GLU A 37 -4.39 -13.92 18.19
CA GLU A 37 -3.74 -14.21 16.89
C GLU A 37 -2.45 -13.41 16.63
N LEU A 38 -2.17 -12.34 17.39
CA LEU A 38 -0.95 -11.53 17.25
C LEU A 38 0.17 -12.05 18.15
N ILE A 39 1.31 -12.46 17.56
CA ILE A 39 2.54 -12.83 18.30
C ILE A 39 3.10 -11.63 19.08
N TYR A 40 2.92 -10.41 18.57
CA TYR A 40 3.23 -9.15 19.26
C TYR A 40 2.16 -8.10 18.95
N GLY A 41 1.62 -7.46 19.99
CA GLY A 41 0.78 -6.28 19.88
C GLY A 41 1.57 -5.02 19.56
N LEU A 42 0.88 -3.97 19.09
CA LEU A 42 1.47 -2.69 18.68
C LEU A 42 2.36 -2.03 19.75
N ASN A 43 2.01 -2.17 21.02
CA ASN A 43 2.73 -1.57 22.15
C ASN A 43 3.66 -2.56 22.86
N ASP A 44 3.73 -3.80 22.39
CA ASP A 44 4.57 -4.81 23.01
C ASP A 44 6.03 -4.51 22.69
N ARG A 45 6.91 -4.87 23.62
CA ARG A 45 8.35 -4.65 23.52
C ARG A 45 9.03 -6.02 23.41
N PRO A 46 9.26 -6.53 22.19
CA PRO A 46 9.97 -7.79 22.00
C PRO A 46 11.40 -7.70 22.58
N PRO A 47 12.07 -8.85 22.79
CA PRO A 47 13.50 -8.88 23.04
C PRO A 47 14.25 -8.00 22.04
N LEU A 48 15.27 -7.28 22.53
CA LEU A 48 16.01 -6.32 21.69
C LEU A 48 16.62 -6.97 20.45
N LYS A 49 17.00 -8.25 20.53
CA LYS A 49 17.55 -9.02 19.41
C LYS A 49 16.52 -9.22 18.30
N ASP A 50 15.32 -9.67 18.66
CA ASP A 50 14.24 -9.93 17.71
C ASP A 50 13.73 -8.61 17.10
N THR A 51 13.63 -7.56 17.92
CA THR A 51 13.27 -6.22 17.46
C THR A 51 14.29 -5.67 16.47
N LEU A 52 15.59 -5.80 16.78
CA LEU A 52 16.65 -5.32 15.89
C LEU A 52 16.68 -6.11 14.58
N PHE A 53 16.51 -7.42 14.63
CA PHE A 53 16.46 -8.27 13.44
C PHE A 53 15.26 -7.92 12.56
N ALA A 54 14.07 -7.80 13.15
CA ALA A 54 12.86 -7.39 12.45
C ALA A 54 12.99 -5.99 11.85
N ALA A 55 13.54 -5.02 12.61
CA ALA A 55 13.78 -3.66 12.13
C ALA A 55 14.78 -3.65 10.96
N LEU A 56 15.83 -4.46 11.02
CA LEU A 56 16.80 -4.58 9.93
C LEU A 56 16.17 -5.19 8.68
N GLN A 57 15.42 -6.29 8.82
CA GLN A 57 14.70 -6.91 7.69
C GLN A 57 13.73 -5.91 7.06
N HIS A 58 13.00 -5.17 7.88
CA HIS A 58 12.06 -4.17 7.40
C HIS A 58 12.77 -3.02 6.69
N LEU A 59 13.88 -2.53 7.24
CA LEU A 59 14.72 -1.51 6.61
C LEU A 59 15.24 -1.97 5.24
N LEU A 60 15.74 -3.20 5.16
CA LEU A 60 16.22 -3.77 3.90
C LEU A 60 15.10 -3.94 2.88
N ALA A 61 13.91 -4.34 3.31
CA ALA A 61 12.75 -4.50 2.44
C ALA A 61 12.30 -3.17 1.81
N ILE A 62 12.32 -2.08 2.58
CA ILE A 62 11.85 -0.77 2.11
C ILE A 62 12.95 0.06 1.42
N PHE A 63 14.21 -0.29 1.63
CA PHE A 63 15.35 0.49 1.12
C PHE A 63 15.27 0.67 -0.40
N VAL A 64 15.07 -0.43 -1.13
CA VAL A 64 14.92 -0.39 -2.59
C VAL A 64 13.71 0.47 -3.00
N ALA A 65 12.58 0.32 -2.30
CA ALA A 65 11.37 1.09 -2.60
C ALA A 65 11.57 2.61 -2.46
N ILE A 66 12.43 3.06 -1.53
CA ILE A 66 12.72 4.50 -1.33
C ILE A 66 13.78 5.00 -2.32
N VAL A 67 14.78 4.20 -2.63
CA VAL A 67 15.89 4.58 -3.52
C VAL A 67 15.51 4.53 -5.00
N THR A 68 14.60 3.64 -5.39
CA THR A 68 14.23 3.45 -6.79
C THR A 68 13.62 4.70 -7.45
N PRO A 69 12.63 5.40 -6.86
CA PRO A 69 12.04 6.60 -7.49
C PRO A 69 13.06 7.71 -7.84
N PRO A 70 13.94 8.18 -6.93
CA PRO A 70 14.94 9.19 -7.28
C PRO A 70 15.94 8.70 -8.34
N LEU A 71 16.28 7.40 -8.38
CA LEU A 71 17.12 6.84 -9.44
C LEU A 71 16.41 6.84 -10.80
N ILE A 72 15.13 6.49 -10.85
CA ILE A 72 14.33 6.53 -12.08
C ILE A 72 14.27 7.96 -12.62
N ILE A 73 13.97 8.93 -11.75
CA ILE A 73 13.87 10.35 -12.13
C ILE A 73 15.23 10.87 -12.63
N ALA A 74 16.31 10.56 -11.93
CA ALA A 74 17.66 10.96 -12.33
C ALA A 74 18.09 10.36 -13.67
N GLY A 75 17.77 9.08 -13.91
CA GLY A 75 18.03 8.41 -15.18
C GLY A 75 17.22 9.00 -16.33
N ALA A 76 15.94 9.30 -16.11
CA ALA A 76 15.07 9.89 -17.13
C ALA A 76 15.49 11.32 -17.53
N LEU A 77 16.01 12.10 -16.57
CA LEU A 77 16.45 13.48 -16.79
C LEU A 77 17.96 13.60 -17.06
N ASN A 78 18.68 12.49 -17.11
CA ASN A 78 20.14 12.43 -17.32
C ASN A 78 20.92 13.31 -16.32
N PHE A 79 20.55 13.26 -15.04
CA PHE A 79 21.31 13.96 -13.98
C PHE A 79 22.68 13.32 -13.76
N ASP A 80 23.64 14.13 -13.29
CA ASP A 80 24.97 13.64 -12.94
C ASP A 80 24.94 12.79 -11.66
N LEU A 81 26.05 12.10 -11.38
CA LEU A 81 26.16 11.23 -10.21
C LEU A 81 26.07 12.00 -8.89
N ALA A 82 26.59 13.24 -8.84
CA ALA A 82 26.55 14.08 -7.65
C ALA A 82 25.10 14.46 -7.29
N THR A 83 24.31 14.88 -8.27
CA THR A 83 22.89 15.22 -8.10
C THR A 83 22.08 13.98 -7.76
N THR A 84 22.34 12.86 -8.45
CA THR A 84 21.63 11.60 -8.20
C THR A 84 21.83 11.12 -6.78
N SER A 85 23.08 11.07 -6.31
CA SER A 85 23.39 10.68 -4.92
C SER A 85 22.80 11.66 -3.92
N PHE A 86 22.81 12.96 -4.21
CA PHE A 86 22.15 13.97 -3.39
C PHE A 86 20.64 13.74 -3.25
N LEU A 87 19.92 13.48 -4.36
CA LEU A 87 18.49 13.18 -4.34
C LEU A 87 18.17 11.89 -3.56
N VAL A 88 18.97 10.85 -3.73
CA VAL A 88 18.81 9.59 -2.98
C VAL A 88 19.02 9.83 -1.48
N SER A 89 20.07 10.55 -1.09
CA SER A 89 20.32 10.89 0.32
C SER A 89 19.21 11.75 0.91
N MET A 90 18.72 12.74 0.17
CA MET A 90 17.58 13.56 0.59
C MET A 90 16.31 12.72 0.78
N ALA A 91 16.00 11.80 -0.15
CA ALA A 91 14.83 10.94 -0.08
C ALA A 91 14.88 10.01 1.15
N LEU A 92 16.03 9.37 1.40
CA LEU A 92 16.23 8.51 2.56
C LEU A 92 16.14 9.30 3.88
N PHE A 93 16.75 10.48 3.93
CA PHE A 93 16.71 11.35 5.11
C PHE A 93 15.29 11.85 5.41
N ALA A 94 14.60 12.37 4.39
CA ALA A 94 13.22 12.82 4.52
C ALA A 94 12.29 11.68 4.95
N SER A 95 12.39 10.51 4.30
CA SER A 95 11.66 9.28 4.65
C SER A 95 11.83 8.88 6.11
N GLY A 96 13.07 8.90 6.62
CA GLY A 96 13.36 8.58 8.02
C GLY A 96 12.69 9.55 9.00
N ILE A 97 12.79 10.86 8.74
CA ILE A 97 12.15 11.89 9.56
C ILE A 97 10.62 11.76 9.51
N SER A 98 10.04 11.65 8.32
CA SER A 98 8.59 11.57 8.18
C SER A 98 8.02 10.30 8.81
N THR A 99 8.70 9.16 8.65
CA THR A 99 8.33 7.90 9.31
C THR A 99 8.41 8.04 10.83
N PHE A 100 9.47 8.65 11.35
CA PHE A 100 9.62 8.90 12.79
C PHE A 100 8.50 9.78 13.35
N ILE A 101 8.14 10.87 12.66
CA ILE A 101 7.02 11.75 13.07
C ILE A 101 5.70 10.97 13.09
N GLN A 102 5.49 10.12 12.08
CA GLN A 102 4.27 9.34 11.91
C GLN A 102 4.12 8.27 13.02
N CYS A 103 5.24 7.65 13.42
CA CYS A 103 5.32 6.69 14.53
C CYS A 103 5.14 7.36 15.90
N LYS A 104 5.86 8.45 16.16
CA LYS A 104 5.90 9.10 17.49
C LYS A 104 4.64 9.93 17.79
N ARG A 105 3.80 10.18 16.78
CA ARG A 105 2.58 10.98 16.87
C ARG A 105 2.82 12.30 17.62
N VAL A 106 3.52 13.22 16.95
CA VAL A 106 3.80 14.55 17.51
C VAL A 106 2.51 15.39 17.45
N GLY A 107 1.70 15.33 18.51
CA GLY A 107 0.44 16.07 18.62
C GLY A 107 -0.68 15.51 17.72
N PRO A 108 -1.40 16.36 16.95
CA PRO A 108 -2.46 15.91 16.03
C PRO A 108 -1.90 15.28 14.73
N ILE A 109 -0.58 15.27 14.55
CA ILE A 109 0.11 14.77 13.34
C ILE A 109 0.70 13.40 13.66
N GLY A 110 0.36 12.40 12.85
CA GLY A 110 0.85 11.02 12.96
C GLY A 110 -0.23 10.01 13.36
N CYS A 111 -0.07 8.77 12.87
CA CYS A 111 -0.99 7.65 13.09
C CYS A 111 -0.72 6.95 14.44
N GLY A 112 0.49 7.10 15.01
CA GLY A 112 0.93 6.32 16.17
C GLY A 112 1.25 4.86 15.83
N LEU A 113 1.42 4.55 14.54
CA LEU A 113 1.76 3.24 14.00
C LEU A 113 3.04 3.35 13.15
N LEU A 114 3.69 2.22 12.88
CA LEU A 114 4.78 2.13 11.91
C LEU A 114 4.24 2.30 10.48
N CYS A 115 4.02 3.56 10.11
CA CYS A 115 3.54 3.98 8.80
C CYS A 115 4.76 4.54 8.03
N ILE A 116 5.44 3.69 7.25
CA ILE A 116 6.63 4.12 6.48
C ILE A 116 6.23 5.13 5.41
N GLN A 117 6.98 6.22 5.40
CA GLN A 117 6.81 7.29 4.43
C GLN A 117 7.91 7.17 3.37
N GLY A 118 7.50 7.09 2.10
CA GLY A 118 8.39 7.03 0.96
C GLY A 118 7.78 7.77 -0.22
N THR A 119 8.54 7.89 -1.31
CA THR A 119 8.05 8.51 -2.53
C THR A 119 7.04 7.59 -3.21
N SER A 120 5.85 8.09 -3.51
CA SER A 120 4.86 7.33 -4.28
C SER A 120 5.26 7.24 -5.75
N PHE A 121 5.23 6.03 -6.30
CA PHE A 121 5.51 5.76 -7.71
C PHE A 121 4.55 6.50 -8.66
N SER A 122 3.34 6.84 -8.21
CA SER A 122 2.37 7.62 -8.99
C SER A 122 2.86 9.01 -9.39
N PHE A 123 3.82 9.57 -8.65
CA PHE A 123 4.35 10.91 -8.94
C PHE A 123 5.60 10.93 -9.82
N ILE A 124 6.13 9.76 -10.20
CA ILE A 124 7.34 9.71 -11.03
C ILE A 124 7.11 10.40 -12.37
N SER A 125 6.04 10.05 -13.11
CA SER A 125 5.79 10.61 -14.44
C SER A 125 5.55 12.14 -14.41
N PRO A 126 4.71 12.69 -13.50
CA PRO A 126 4.57 14.14 -13.35
C PRO A 126 5.87 14.85 -12.97
N ILE A 127 6.71 14.25 -12.12
CA ILE A 127 8.00 14.84 -11.73
C ILE A 127 8.97 14.88 -12.91
N ILE A 128 9.05 13.81 -13.71
CA ILE A 128 9.87 13.79 -14.92
C ILE A 128 9.38 14.86 -15.90
N ALA A 129 8.07 14.98 -16.09
CA ALA A 129 7.49 16.02 -16.95
C ALA A 129 7.86 17.43 -16.46
N ALA A 130 7.75 17.70 -15.15
CA ALA A 130 8.17 18.96 -14.56
C ALA A 130 9.68 19.22 -14.74
N GLY A 131 10.52 18.20 -14.51
CA GLY A 131 11.96 18.28 -14.69
C GLY A 131 12.40 18.52 -16.13
N ALA A 132 11.67 17.99 -17.11
CA ALA A 132 11.94 18.22 -18.53
C ALA A 132 11.71 19.69 -18.94
N THR A 133 10.82 20.41 -18.23
CA THR A 133 10.51 21.82 -18.55
C THR A 133 11.48 22.82 -17.93
N GLY A 134 11.98 22.55 -16.72
CA GLY A 134 12.78 23.53 -15.98
C GLY A 134 13.66 22.92 -14.89
N GLY A 135 14.05 21.66 -15.04
CA GLY A 135 15.03 20.99 -14.21
C GLY A 135 14.64 20.85 -12.74
N LEU A 136 15.66 20.75 -11.88
CA LEU A 136 15.50 20.53 -10.44
C LEU A 136 14.70 21.62 -9.72
N SER A 137 14.84 22.88 -10.11
CA SER A 137 14.11 23.99 -9.49
C SER A 137 12.61 23.86 -9.70
N THR A 138 12.20 23.42 -10.89
CA THR A 138 10.78 23.17 -11.21
C THR A 138 10.25 21.95 -10.47
N ILE A 139 11.06 20.89 -10.35
CA ILE A 139 10.71 19.72 -9.54
C ILE A 139 10.45 20.12 -8.08
N PHE A 140 11.39 20.82 -7.44
CA PHE A 140 11.22 21.23 -6.04
C PHE A 140 10.05 22.20 -5.87
N GLY A 141 9.87 23.15 -6.79
CA GLY A 141 8.72 24.06 -6.79
C GLY A 141 7.38 23.33 -6.91
N ALA A 142 7.29 22.37 -7.84
CA ALA A 142 6.10 21.55 -8.05
C ALA A 142 5.78 20.66 -6.85
N VAL A 143 6.79 20.04 -6.23
CA VAL A 143 6.60 19.19 -5.03
C VAL A 143 6.14 20.03 -3.83
N ILE A 144 6.74 21.21 -3.62
CA ILE A 144 6.31 22.11 -2.54
C ILE A 144 4.86 22.56 -2.76
N ALA A 145 4.52 23.04 -3.96
CA ALA A 145 3.17 23.46 -4.28
C ALA A 145 2.16 22.30 -4.16
N GLY A 146 2.52 21.12 -4.69
CA GLY A 146 1.72 19.89 -4.62
C GLY A 146 1.45 19.45 -3.19
N SER A 147 2.43 19.55 -2.29
CA SER A 147 2.28 19.19 -0.87
C SER A 147 1.18 20.01 -0.18
N PHE A 148 1.10 21.32 -0.45
CA PHE A 148 0.02 22.15 0.10
C PHE A 148 -1.35 21.77 -0.45
N VAL A 149 -1.41 21.46 -1.75
CA VAL A 149 -2.64 20.99 -2.41
C VAL A 149 -3.09 19.67 -1.80
N GLU A 150 -2.18 18.71 -1.61
CA GLU A 150 -2.49 17.41 -0.98
C GLU A 150 -2.96 17.56 0.46
N MET A 151 -2.35 18.45 1.25
CA MET A 151 -2.81 18.75 2.60
C MET A 151 -4.25 19.28 2.63
N ALA A 152 -4.63 20.11 1.66
CA ALA A 152 -5.99 20.61 1.52
C ALA A 152 -6.96 19.50 1.09
N VAL A 153 -6.60 18.71 0.06
CA VAL A 153 -7.40 17.59 -0.46
C VAL A 153 -7.62 16.51 0.60
N SER A 154 -6.63 16.28 1.48
CA SER A 154 -6.72 15.32 2.59
C SER A 154 -7.93 15.55 3.50
N ARG A 155 -8.42 16.80 3.61
CA ARG A 155 -9.65 17.12 4.38
C ARG A 155 -10.91 16.61 3.70
N VAL A 156 -10.93 16.57 2.37
CA VAL A 156 -12.08 16.17 1.54
C VAL A 156 -12.15 14.64 1.39
N LEU A 157 -11.03 13.92 1.52
CA LEU A 157 -10.97 12.45 1.45
C LEU A 157 -11.95 11.73 2.40
N ARG A 158 -12.37 12.39 3.48
CA ARG A 158 -13.40 11.85 4.39
C ARG A 158 -14.72 11.55 3.68
N PHE A 159 -15.05 12.30 2.62
CA PHE A 159 -16.27 12.15 1.82
C PHE A 159 -16.07 11.14 0.67
N THR A 160 -14.91 11.12 0.03
CA THR A 160 -14.59 10.26 -1.13
C THR A 160 -14.41 8.79 -0.77
N ARG A 161 -14.24 8.45 0.52
CA ARG A 161 -14.18 7.06 1.00
C ARG A 161 -15.38 6.19 0.61
N ARG A 162 -16.52 6.78 0.23
CA ARG A 162 -17.68 6.02 -0.26
C ARG A 162 -17.52 5.52 -1.70
N ILE A 163 -16.64 6.15 -2.48
CA ILE A 163 -16.40 5.86 -3.91
C ILE A 163 -15.16 4.97 -4.09
N ILE A 164 -14.13 5.15 -3.24
CA ILE A 164 -12.91 4.34 -3.26
C ILE A 164 -13.20 2.99 -2.61
N THR A 165 -13.74 2.07 -3.40
CA THR A 165 -13.89 0.67 -2.97
C THR A 165 -12.53 -0.04 -2.98
N PRO A 166 -12.34 -1.11 -2.19
CA PRO A 166 -11.10 -1.89 -2.19
C PRO A 166 -10.69 -2.38 -3.58
N LEU A 167 -11.67 -2.68 -4.44
CA LEU A 167 -11.43 -3.11 -5.82
C LEU A 167 -10.79 -2.01 -6.67
N VAL A 168 -11.31 -0.77 -6.59
CA VAL A 168 -10.77 0.38 -7.33
C VAL A 168 -9.35 0.71 -6.85
N SER A 169 -9.14 0.72 -5.53
CA SER A 169 -7.80 0.95 -4.97
C SER A 169 -6.81 -0.13 -5.41
N GLY A 170 -7.22 -1.40 -5.41
CA GLY A 170 -6.38 -2.52 -5.85
C GLY A 170 -5.96 -2.40 -7.31
N ILE A 171 -6.92 -2.14 -8.22
CA ILE A 171 -6.64 -1.95 -9.65
C ILE A 171 -5.66 -0.80 -9.87
N VAL A 172 -5.86 0.35 -9.22
CA VAL A 172 -4.98 1.52 -9.36
C VAL A 172 -3.55 1.20 -8.90
N VAL A 173 -3.39 0.52 -7.76
CA VAL A 173 -2.06 0.12 -7.26
C VAL A 173 -1.38 -0.86 -8.21
N THR A 174 -2.11 -1.84 -8.77
CA THR A 174 -1.56 -2.75 -9.77
C THR A 174 -1.12 -2.01 -11.03
N LEU A 175 -1.92 -1.04 -11.51
CA LEU A 175 -1.55 -0.23 -12.68
C LEU A 175 -0.30 0.61 -12.43
N ILE A 176 -0.16 1.21 -11.24
CA ILE A 176 1.06 1.96 -10.87
C ILE A 176 2.28 1.05 -10.85
N GLY A 177 2.14 -0.20 -10.39
CA GLY A 177 3.24 -1.16 -10.38
C GLY A 177 3.62 -1.70 -11.76
N LEU A 178 2.70 -1.64 -12.73
CA LEU A 178 2.93 -2.08 -14.12
C LEU A 178 3.47 -0.97 -15.04
N SER A 179 3.33 0.31 -14.66
CA SER A 179 3.67 1.48 -15.49
C SER A 179 5.14 1.86 -15.46
#